data_AF-A0A8B6FBH3-F1
#
_entry.id   AF-A0A8B6FBH3-F1
#
_cell.length_a   1.000
_cell.length_b   1.000
_cell.length_c   1.000
_cell.angle_alpha   90.00
_cell.angle_beta   90.00
_cell.angle_gamma   90.00
#
_symmetry.space_group_name_H-M   'P 1'
#
loop_
_entity.id
_entity.type
_entity.pdbx_description
1 polymer ?
#
loop_
_entity_poly.entity_id
_entity_poly.type
_entity_poly.pdbx_seq_one_letter_code
_entity_poly.pdbx_strand_id
1 'polypeptide(L)'
;MKGYEKEFVYREKCKGGGVVIFYKKWLTSYTTVLNCCADSMIWLKIDKNVCLNGLDLYICAIYIPPDKNVFYRKYDIDVFDILQENIEHYSTLGTVAVIGDLNGRDKELINSISFIDYVNDSYICNRKSEDIKPPNSFGQRILQLCQSSGLRICNGRFGTDSGKITFNNKNGSSVIDYLLFTQSEMFKCLKSFYVEPFNMYSCHAPIVVELYLKGNNQSYGQCHCNKTKFNIFNWNEGSEDDIRSKLILNTQKFDDLLVNFDENSDIDTCVERLNNLLTDIYEQYTKSEVTYKEQCEFCENGDKVYKSNADKPWFTDECKTLYIQYQNALDSFNKYRSDENRINFNLSKQKYKCCETRLKRHYKNQRGNMLSSLRKKNPKRFYKNFKKT
;
A
#
# COMPACT_ATOMS: atom_id res chain seq x y z
N MET A 1 -15.86 -1.48 8.83
CA MET A 1 -14.58 -1.36 9.57
C MET A 1 -14.80 -0.31 10.64
N LYS A 2 -14.42 -0.54 11.90
CA LYS A 2 -14.67 0.44 12.97
C LYS A 2 -13.96 1.77 12.61
N GLY A 3 -14.67 2.89 12.74
CA GLY A 3 -14.13 4.22 12.42
C GLY A 3 -14.14 4.62 10.93
N TYR A 4 -14.73 3.82 10.05
CA TYR A 4 -14.89 4.13 8.63
C TYR A 4 -16.35 4.03 8.20
N GLU A 5 -16.76 4.95 7.33
CA GLU A 5 -17.90 4.76 6.44
C GLU A 5 -17.43 4.06 5.16
N LYS A 6 -18.38 3.48 4.43
CA LYS A 6 -18.07 2.72 3.20
C LYS A 6 -19.14 2.92 2.15
N GLU A 7 -18.70 2.93 0.91
CA GLU A 7 -19.56 2.83 -0.26
C GLU A 7 -19.06 1.73 -1.16
N PHE A 8 -19.97 0.98 -1.77
CA PHE A 8 -19.59 -0.12 -2.63
C PHE A 8 -20.56 -0.26 -3.80
N VAL A 9 -19.98 -0.66 -4.93
CA VAL A 9 -20.71 -1.02 -6.13
C VAL A 9 -20.24 -2.41 -6.51
N TYR A 10 -21.20 -3.32 -6.66
CA TYR A 10 -20.95 -4.68 -7.11
C TYR A 10 -21.44 -4.82 -8.55
N ARG A 11 -20.78 -5.68 -9.33
CA ARG A 11 -21.27 -6.02 -10.66
C ARG A 11 -22.52 -6.87 -10.58
N GLU A 12 -23.61 -6.37 -11.14
CA GLU A 12 -24.90 -7.07 -11.16
C GLU A 12 -24.99 -8.10 -12.28
N LYS A 13 -24.48 -7.77 -13.49
CA LYS A 13 -24.70 -8.62 -14.68
C LYS A 13 -23.69 -9.75 -14.82
N CYS A 14 -22.54 -9.72 -14.14
CA CYS A 14 -21.51 -10.77 -14.20
C CYS A 14 -20.81 -11.00 -12.86
N LYS A 15 -20.24 -12.21 -12.70
CA LYS A 15 -19.46 -12.56 -11.50
C LYS A 15 -18.09 -11.86 -11.51
N GLY A 16 -17.71 -11.30 -10.36
CA GLY A 16 -16.38 -10.76 -10.11
C GLY A 16 -16.20 -9.33 -10.61
N GLY A 17 -15.63 -8.48 -9.76
CA GLY A 17 -15.47 -7.04 -9.99
C GLY A 17 -16.30 -6.22 -9.00
N GLY A 18 -16.37 -4.92 -9.27
CA GLY A 18 -16.94 -3.92 -8.37
C GLY A 18 -15.84 -3.08 -7.70
N VAL A 19 -16.27 -1.99 -7.07
CA VAL A 19 -15.40 -1.02 -6.40
C VAL A 19 -15.94 -0.80 -4.99
N VAL A 20 -15.05 -0.60 -4.03
CA VAL A 20 -15.40 -0.19 -2.67
C VAL A 20 -14.50 0.95 -2.25
N ILE A 21 -15.09 1.96 -1.64
CA ILE A 21 -14.36 3.04 -0.98
C ILE A 21 -14.63 2.96 0.52
N PHE A 22 -13.58 3.15 1.31
CA PHE A 22 -13.68 3.38 2.75
C PHE A 22 -13.13 4.76 3.04
N TYR A 23 -13.86 5.55 3.81
CA TYR A 23 -13.39 6.86 4.27
C TYR A 23 -13.66 7.02 5.76
N LYS A 24 -12.81 7.80 6.43
CA LYS A 24 -12.90 8.00 7.88
C LYS A 24 -14.21 8.69 8.24
N LYS A 25 -14.82 8.31 9.37
CA LYS A 25 -16.07 8.93 9.83
C LYS A 25 -16.04 10.45 9.94
N TRP A 26 -14.89 11.04 10.30
CA TRP A 26 -14.75 12.49 10.39
C TRP A 26 -14.84 13.21 9.04
N LEU A 27 -14.58 12.51 7.92
CA LEU A 27 -14.73 13.06 6.57
C LEU A 27 -16.18 13.08 6.09
N THR A 28 -17.10 12.41 6.80
CA THR A 28 -18.49 12.24 6.36
C THR A 28 -19.20 13.57 6.15
N SER A 29 -18.98 14.56 7.01
CA SER A 29 -19.59 15.90 6.86
C SER A 29 -19.08 16.69 5.66
N TYR A 30 -17.97 16.26 5.05
CA TYR A 30 -17.33 16.90 3.90
C TYR A 30 -17.39 16.03 2.64
N THR A 31 -17.97 14.84 2.71
CA THR A 31 -17.98 13.87 1.62
C THR A 31 -19.40 13.67 1.13
N THR A 32 -19.63 13.87 -0.16
CA THR A 32 -20.87 13.53 -0.83
C THR A 32 -20.62 12.43 -1.85
N VAL A 33 -21.37 11.35 -1.77
CA VAL A 33 -21.35 10.29 -2.78
C VAL A 33 -22.27 10.75 -3.91
N LEU A 34 -21.73 10.88 -5.12
CA LEU A 34 -22.45 11.49 -6.24
C LEU A 34 -23.13 10.43 -7.09
N ASN A 35 -22.34 9.70 -7.87
CA ASN A 35 -22.82 8.74 -8.84
C ASN A 35 -21.99 7.45 -8.77
N CYS A 36 -22.69 6.34 -8.93
CA CYS A 36 -22.12 5.03 -9.16
C CYS A 36 -22.43 4.63 -10.60
N CYS A 37 -21.41 4.46 -11.43
CA CYS A 37 -21.58 4.25 -12.87
C CYS A 37 -20.98 2.91 -13.31
N ALA A 38 -21.63 2.27 -14.29
CA ALA A 38 -21.12 1.11 -15.02
C ALA A 38 -20.68 -0.09 -14.15
N ASP A 39 -21.19 -0.21 -12.93
CA ASP A 39 -20.72 -1.13 -11.89
C ASP A 39 -19.19 -1.17 -11.70
N SER A 40 -18.53 -0.06 -12.04
CA SER A 40 -17.07 0.03 -12.20
C SER A 40 -16.50 1.33 -11.67
N MET A 41 -17.34 2.30 -11.31
CA MET A 41 -16.94 3.62 -10.82
C MET A 41 -17.76 4.05 -9.61
N ILE A 42 -17.12 4.72 -8.65
CA ILE A 42 -17.76 5.46 -7.58
C ILE A 42 -17.19 6.88 -7.60
N TRP A 43 -18.05 7.87 -7.79
CA TRP A 43 -17.71 9.28 -7.68
C TRP A 43 -18.01 9.82 -6.29
N LEU A 44 -16.99 10.44 -5.69
CA LEU A 44 -17.10 11.19 -4.44
C LEU A 44 -16.78 12.66 -4.72
N LYS A 45 -17.54 13.56 -4.10
CA LYS A 45 -17.15 14.96 -3.91
C LYS A 45 -16.62 15.14 -2.50
N ILE A 46 -15.45 15.74 -2.39
CA ILE A 46 -14.91 16.32 -1.16
C ILE A 46 -15.13 17.83 -1.21
N ASP A 47 -15.72 18.37 -0.17
CA ASP A 47 -16.15 19.77 -0.10
C ASP A 47 -14.96 20.75 -0.07
N LYS A 48 -15.08 21.84 -0.84
CA LYS A 48 -14.09 22.92 -0.93
C LYS A 48 -13.67 23.56 0.39
N ASN A 49 -14.48 23.43 1.43
CA ASN A 49 -14.17 23.95 2.77
C ASN A 49 -12.99 23.20 3.41
N VAL A 50 -12.71 21.96 2.99
CA VAL A 50 -11.52 21.22 3.43
C VAL A 50 -10.42 21.15 2.37
N CYS A 51 -10.68 21.52 1.12
CA CYS A 51 -9.67 21.54 0.06
C CYS A 51 -8.85 22.84 0.05
N LEU A 52 -7.52 22.74 -0.01
CA LEU A 52 -6.61 23.89 0.09
C LEU A 52 -6.83 24.94 -1.01
N ASN A 53 -7.11 24.51 -2.24
CA ASN A 53 -7.35 25.39 -3.38
C ASN A 53 -8.72 26.08 -3.37
N GLY A 54 -9.60 25.76 -2.41
CA GLY A 54 -10.94 26.34 -2.32
C GLY A 54 -11.90 25.89 -3.42
N LEU A 55 -11.56 24.82 -4.15
CA LEU A 55 -12.44 24.15 -5.11
C LEU A 55 -12.93 22.83 -4.51
N ASP A 56 -14.10 22.38 -4.96
CA ASP A 56 -14.55 21.02 -4.66
C ASP A 56 -13.61 20.03 -5.37
N LEU A 57 -13.33 18.90 -4.72
CA LEU A 57 -12.54 17.81 -5.29
C LEU A 57 -13.44 16.63 -5.63
N TYR A 58 -13.50 16.27 -6.91
CA TYR A 58 -14.27 15.16 -7.45
C TYR A 58 -13.33 13.97 -7.70
N ILE A 59 -13.51 12.89 -6.95
CA ILE A 59 -12.68 11.68 -7.00
C ILE A 59 -13.50 10.54 -7.60
N CYS A 60 -13.03 10.00 -8.72
CA CYS A 60 -13.53 8.76 -9.31
C CYS A 60 -12.65 7.59 -8.87
N ALA A 61 -13.16 6.73 -7.98
CA ALA A 61 -12.53 5.43 -7.75
C ALA A 61 -13.02 4.44 -8.81
N ILE A 62 -12.11 3.86 -9.57
CA ILE A 62 -12.45 3.11 -10.78
C ILE A 62 -11.76 1.74 -10.87
N TYR A 63 -12.49 0.77 -11.41
CA TYR A 63 -11.96 -0.50 -11.89
C TYR A 63 -12.47 -0.80 -13.30
N ILE A 64 -11.64 -0.54 -14.31
CA ILE A 64 -11.95 -0.88 -15.71
C ILE A 64 -11.62 -2.37 -15.92
N PRO A 65 -12.59 -3.24 -16.23
CA PRO A 65 -12.29 -4.65 -16.49
C PRO A 65 -11.37 -4.82 -17.70
N PRO A 66 -10.48 -5.82 -17.73
CA PRO A 66 -9.53 -6.02 -18.84
C PRO A 66 -10.20 -6.09 -20.21
N ASP A 67 -9.50 -5.60 -21.23
CA ASP A 67 -9.91 -5.71 -22.64
C ASP A 67 -10.21 -7.19 -22.96
N LYS A 68 -11.39 -7.48 -23.52
CA LYS A 68 -11.99 -8.83 -23.72
C LYS A 68 -12.71 -9.47 -22.52
N ASN A 69 -12.89 -8.78 -21.41
CA ASN A 69 -13.74 -9.30 -20.32
C ASN A 69 -15.21 -9.44 -20.77
N VAL A 70 -15.90 -10.47 -20.26
CA VAL A 70 -17.34 -10.73 -20.50
C VAL A 70 -18.22 -9.54 -20.08
N PHE A 71 -17.73 -8.69 -19.18
CA PHE A 71 -18.33 -7.41 -18.80
C PHE A 71 -18.81 -6.61 -20.00
N TYR A 72 -17.95 -6.32 -20.98
CA TYR A 72 -18.30 -5.44 -22.10
C TYR A 72 -19.46 -5.99 -22.93
N ARG A 73 -19.49 -7.32 -23.14
CA ARG A 73 -20.61 -7.99 -23.84
C ARG A 73 -21.93 -7.93 -23.07
N LYS A 74 -21.88 -7.93 -21.73
CA LYS A 74 -23.10 -7.98 -20.90
C LYS A 74 -23.66 -6.61 -20.57
N TYR A 75 -22.80 -5.62 -20.40
CA TYR A 75 -23.22 -4.27 -20.10
C TYR A 75 -23.54 -3.50 -21.38
N ASP A 76 -22.88 -3.84 -22.50
CA ASP A 76 -23.02 -3.16 -23.79
C ASP A 76 -22.76 -1.65 -23.67
N ILE A 77 -21.63 -1.32 -23.04
CA ILE A 77 -21.18 0.04 -22.77
C ILE A 77 -19.68 0.16 -23.02
N ASP A 78 -19.25 1.38 -23.35
CA ASP A 78 -17.84 1.78 -23.27
C ASP A 78 -17.60 2.55 -21.96
N VAL A 79 -16.80 1.96 -21.08
CA VAL A 79 -16.50 2.52 -19.74
C VAL A 79 -15.67 3.80 -19.86
N PHE A 80 -14.83 3.92 -20.87
CA PHE A 80 -14.01 5.12 -21.08
C PHE A 80 -14.86 6.28 -21.63
N ASP A 81 -15.89 6.03 -22.44
CA ASP A 81 -16.80 7.09 -22.91
C ASP A 81 -17.58 7.68 -21.73
N ILE A 82 -18.14 6.81 -20.87
CA ILE A 82 -18.83 7.24 -19.63
C ILE A 82 -17.88 8.03 -18.73
N LEU A 83 -16.64 7.56 -18.57
CA LEU A 83 -15.63 8.23 -17.78
C LEU A 83 -15.31 9.62 -18.34
N GLN A 84 -15.17 9.76 -19.66
CA GLN A 84 -14.90 11.03 -20.32
C GLN A 84 -16.02 12.02 -20.10
N GLU A 85 -17.28 11.61 -20.29
CA GLU A 85 -18.47 12.45 -20.09
C GLU A 85 -18.56 12.94 -18.63
N ASN A 86 -18.24 12.07 -17.67
CA ASN A 86 -18.20 12.42 -16.25
C ASN A 86 -17.06 13.40 -15.93
N ILE A 87 -15.87 13.19 -16.50
CA ILE A 87 -14.73 14.10 -16.32
C ILE A 87 -15.07 15.47 -16.90
N GLU A 88 -15.65 15.55 -18.10
CA GLU A 88 -16.06 16.81 -18.71
C GLU A 88 -17.03 17.56 -17.80
N HIS A 89 -18.07 16.88 -17.31
CA HIS A 89 -19.03 17.47 -16.37
C HIS A 89 -18.36 17.99 -15.09
N TYR A 90 -17.61 17.15 -14.37
CA TYR A 90 -17.04 17.52 -13.07
C TYR A 90 -15.89 18.52 -13.17
N SER A 91 -15.18 18.58 -14.30
CA SER A 91 -14.13 19.58 -14.54
C SER A 91 -14.70 21.01 -14.61
N THR A 92 -15.98 21.18 -14.95
CA THR A 92 -16.65 22.49 -14.87
C THR A 92 -16.98 22.92 -13.44
N LEU A 93 -16.99 21.99 -12.49
CA LEU A 93 -17.43 22.21 -11.11
C LEU A 93 -16.29 22.29 -10.11
N GLY A 94 -15.12 21.74 -10.41
CA GLY A 94 -13.98 21.74 -9.51
C GLY A 94 -12.79 20.94 -10.00
N THR A 95 -11.95 20.51 -9.06
CA THR A 95 -10.77 19.68 -9.34
C THR A 95 -11.18 18.23 -9.53
N VAL A 96 -10.64 17.54 -10.52
CA VAL A 96 -10.95 16.14 -10.82
C VAL A 96 -9.74 15.25 -10.56
N ALA A 97 -9.99 14.11 -9.92
CA ALA A 97 -9.05 13.01 -9.73
C ALA A 97 -9.69 11.69 -10.16
N VAL A 98 -8.99 10.90 -10.95
CA VAL A 98 -9.37 9.52 -11.27
C VAL A 98 -8.32 8.59 -10.69
N ILE A 99 -8.74 7.61 -9.90
CA ILE A 99 -7.83 6.73 -9.17
C ILE A 99 -8.30 5.28 -9.24
N GLY A 100 -7.38 4.37 -9.59
CA GLY A 100 -7.62 2.93 -9.56
C GLY A 100 -7.06 2.18 -10.77
N ASP A 101 -7.52 0.95 -10.94
CA ASP A 101 -7.05 0.04 -11.99
C ASP A 101 -7.79 0.31 -13.31
N LEU A 102 -7.07 0.93 -14.25
CA LEU A 102 -7.58 1.23 -15.58
C LEU A 102 -7.30 0.10 -16.59
N ASN A 103 -6.54 -0.94 -16.20
CA ASN A 103 -6.09 -2.06 -17.05
C ASN A 103 -5.40 -1.66 -18.38
N GLY A 104 -5.06 -0.38 -18.54
CA GLY A 104 -4.30 0.15 -19.65
C GLY A 104 -2.83 0.20 -19.28
N ARG A 105 -1.96 -0.37 -20.12
CA ARG A 105 -0.52 -0.22 -19.97
C ARG A 105 -0.08 1.00 -20.74
N ASP A 106 0.78 1.81 -20.15
CA ASP A 106 1.45 2.89 -20.86
C ASP A 106 2.94 3.03 -20.48
N LYS A 107 3.79 3.03 -21.49
CA LYS A 107 5.24 3.26 -21.38
C LYS A 107 5.65 4.66 -21.82
N GLU A 108 4.92 5.27 -22.75
CA GLU A 108 5.44 6.40 -23.51
C GLU A 108 5.25 7.73 -22.79
N LEU A 109 6.17 8.66 -23.07
CA LEU A 109 5.89 10.08 -22.90
C LEU A 109 4.75 10.44 -23.84
N ILE A 110 3.76 11.19 -23.34
CA ILE A 110 2.83 11.96 -24.16
C ILE A 110 3.65 13.01 -24.94
N ASN A 111 4.34 12.61 -25.99
CA ASN A 111 5.12 13.49 -26.88
C ASN A 111 4.77 13.28 -28.36
N SER A 112 3.96 12.28 -28.72
CA SER A 112 3.79 11.88 -30.13
C SER A 112 2.50 12.35 -30.81
N ILE A 113 1.58 13.02 -30.11
CA ILE A 113 0.39 13.61 -30.75
C ILE A 113 0.22 15.04 -30.23
N SER A 114 0.67 16.00 -31.02
CA SER A 114 0.39 17.42 -30.85
C SER A 114 -1.09 17.69 -31.11
N PHE A 115 -1.94 17.48 -30.10
CA PHE A 115 -3.23 18.15 -30.08
C PHE A 115 -2.97 19.65 -29.92
N ILE A 116 -3.63 20.47 -30.75
CA ILE A 116 -3.39 21.92 -30.91
C ILE A 116 -3.49 22.68 -29.57
N ASP A 117 -4.26 22.16 -28.61
CA ASP A 117 -4.49 22.78 -27.29
C ASP A 117 -3.83 22.06 -26.10
N TYR A 118 -3.05 20.99 -26.33
CA TYR A 118 -2.33 20.33 -25.25
C TYR A 118 -1.11 21.18 -24.87
N VAL A 119 -1.26 22.01 -23.83
CA VAL A 119 -0.15 22.79 -23.28
C VAL A 119 0.96 21.83 -22.89
N ASN A 120 2.07 21.92 -23.61
CA ASN A 120 3.23 21.09 -23.39
C ASN A 120 3.72 21.31 -21.96
N ASP A 121 4.18 20.24 -21.32
CA ASP A 121 4.47 20.20 -19.90
C ASP A 121 5.80 20.91 -19.57
N SER A 122 5.94 22.20 -19.92
CA SER A 122 7.20 22.95 -19.73
C SER A 122 7.67 23.01 -18.26
N TYR A 123 6.79 22.64 -17.31
CA TYR A 123 7.04 22.58 -15.87
C TYR A 123 6.80 21.21 -15.22
N ILE A 124 6.35 20.17 -15.96
CA ILE A 124 6.22 18.80 -15.40
C ILE A 124 7.39 17.97 -15.88
N CYS A 125 7.97 17.17 -14.97
CA CYS A 125 9.01 16.24 -15.38
C CYS A 125 8.50 15.21 -16.41
N ASN A 126 9.43 14.77 -17.27
CA ASN A 126 9.21 13.67 -18.18
C ASN A 126 8.74 12.44 -17.40
N ARG A 127 7.65 11.82 -17.85
CA ARG A 127 7.11 10.61 -17.21
C ARG A 127 8.15 9.50 -17.22
N LYS A 128 8.45 8.95 -16.05
CA LYS A 128 9.15 7.68 -15.90
C LYS A 128 8.13 6.53 -15.83
N SER A 129 8.51 5.36 -16.31
CA SER A 129 7.68 4.16 -16.21
C SER A 129 8.58 2.93 -16.21
N GLU A 130 8.31 1.99 -15.30
CA GLU A 130 8.91 0.65 -15.30
C GLU A 130 8.25 -0.29 -16.32
N ASP A 131 7.16 0.14 -16.98
CA ASP A 131 6.59 -0.63 -18.08
C ASP A 131 7.51 -0.63 -19.29
N ILE A 132 7.93 -1.83 -19.72
CA ILE A 132 8.87 -2.00 -20.83
C ILE A 132 8.18 -2.21 -22.18
N LYS A 133 6.89 -2.57 -22.17
CA LYS A 133 6.09 -2.89 -23.36
C LYS A 133 5.34 -1.65 -23.87
N PRO A 134 5.05 -1.56 -25.18
CA PRO A 134 4.26 -0.45 -25.73
C PRO A 134 2.83 -0.43 -25.16
N PRO A 135 2.13 0.71 -25.30
CA PRO A 135 0.74 0.84 -24.86
C PRO A 135 -0.16 -0.24 -25.46
N ASN A 136 -1.08 -0.77 -24.65
CA ASN A 136 -2.18 -1.60 -25.18
C ASN A 136 -3.35 -0.68 -25.60
N SER A 137 -4.43 -1.28 -26.12
CA SER A 137 -5.67 -0.59 -26.50
C SER A 137 -6.17 0.36 -25.42
N PHE A 138 -6.22 -0.09 -24.16
CA PHE A 138 -6.66 0.75 -23.04
C PHE A 138 -5.63 1.81 -22.65
N GLY A 139 -4.33 1.53 -22.78
CA GLY A 139 -3.28 2.54 -22.64
C GLY A 139 -3.47 3.70 -23.61
N GLN A 140 -3.78 3.39 -24.88
CA GLN A 140 -4.10 4.40 -25.88
C GLN A 140 -5.36 5.21 -25.51
N ARG A 141 -6.41 4.55 -25.00
CA ARG A 141 -7.62 5.23 -24.49
C ARG A 141 -7.32 6.15 -23.30
N ILE A 142 -6.45 5.75 -22.38
CA ILE A 142 -6.00 6.61 -21.26
C ILE A 142 -5.28 7.85 -21.79
N LEU A 143 -4.39 7.69 -22.78
CA LEU A 143 -3.67 8.80 -23.39
C LEU A 143 -4.62 9.79 -24.08
N GLN A 144 -5.57 9.27 -24.87
CA GLN A 144 -6.63 10.06 -25.51
C GLN A 144 -7.48 10.80 -24.47
N LEU A 145 -7.86 10.12 -23.38
CA LEU A 145 -8.61 10.72 -22.28
C LEU A 145 -7.83 11.88 -21.64
N CYS A 146 -6.54 11.73 -21.38
CA CYS A 146 -5.71 12.80 -20.83
C CYS A 146 -5.58 13.99 -21.80
N GLN A 147 -5.49 13.70 -23.11
CA GLN A 147 -5.42 14.72 -24.15
C GLN A 147 -6.73 15.52 -24.26
N SER A 148 -7.89 14.85 -24.24
CA SER A 148 -9.19 15.50 -24.39
C SER A 148 -9.65 16.23 -23.12
N SER A 149 -9.32 15.71 -21.93
CA SER A 149 -9.76 16.28 -20.65
C SER A 149 -8.78 17.27 -20.02
N GLY A 150 -7.53 17.29 -20.47
CA GLY A 150 -6.46 18.04 -19.81
C GLY A 150 -5.98 17.44 -18.47
N LEU A 151 -6.48 16.26 -18.07
CA LEU A 151 -5.91 15.52 -16.93
C LEU A 151 -4.47 15.06 -17.24
N ARG A 152 -3.68 14.82 -16.20
CA ARG A 152 -2.33 14.28 -16.30
C ARG A 152 -2.17 13.01 -15.49
N ILE A 153 -1.42 12.06 -16.05
CA ILE A 153 -0.96 10.86 -15.34
C ILE A 153 0.07 11.29 -14.29
N CYS A 154 -0.22 11.10 -13.01
CA CYS A 154 0.72 11.42 -11.93
C CYS A 154 1.83 10.37 -11.78
N ASN A 155 1.56 9.10 -12.12
CA ASN A 155 2.54 8.02 -12.07
C ASN A 155 3.80 8.37 -12.87
N GLY A 156 4.94 8.37 -12.19
CA GLY A 156 6.24 8.73 -12.76
C GLY A 156 6.42 10.19 -13.14
N ARG A 157 5.47 11.07 -12.77
CA ARG A 157 5.53 12.53 -13.01
C ARG A 157 5.53 13.36 -11.73
N PHE A 158 4.98 12.83 -10.63
CA PHE A 158 4.78 13.58 -9.40
C PHE A 158 5.49 12.95 -8.20
N GLY A 159 6.11 13.79 -7.37
CA GLY A 159 6.77 13.37 -6.13
C GLY A 159 8.01 12.51 -6.37
N THR A 160 8.17 11.46 -5.55
CA THR A 160 9.30 10.52 -5.60
C THR A 160 8.99 9.27 -6.43
N ASP A 161 7.79 9.17 -7.00
CA ASP A 161 7.44 8.03 -7.82
C ASP A 161 8.22 8.03 -9.14
N SER A 162 8.85 6.90 -9.43
CA SER A 162 9.62 6.66 -10.64
C SER A 162 8.82 5.89 -11.70
N GLY A 163 7.48 5.87 -11.59
CA GLY A 163 6.59 5.08 -12.44
C GLY A 163 6.67 3.60 -12.12
N LYS A 164 6.64 3.24 -10.83
CA LYS A 164 6.82 1.87 -10.36
C LYS A 164 5.68 0.95 -10.84
N ILE A 165 6.00 -0.32 -11.09
CA ILE A 165 4.98 -1.34 -11.38
C ILE A 165 3.93 -1.40 -10.26
N THR A 166 2.65 -1.42 -10.65
CA THR A 166 1.51 -1.51 -9.73
C THR A 166 0.84 -2.87 -9.78
N PHE A 167 1.15 -3.69 -10.78
CA PHE A 167 0.62 -5.04 -10.94
C PHE A 167 1.73 -6.04 -11.23
N ASN A 168 1.60 -7.25 -10.66
CA ASN A 168 2.49 -8.37 -10.94
C ASN A 168 1.75 -9.71 -10.84
N ASN A 169 1.93 -10.57 -11.85
CA ASN A 169 1.53 -11.95 -11.82
C ASN A 169 2.48 -12.85 -12.62
N LYS A 170 2.10 -14.13 -12.76
CA LYS A 170 2.85 -15.12 -13.56
C LYS A 170 3.10 -14.69 -15.02
N ASN A 171 2.21 -13.89 -15.60
CA ASN A 171 2.29 -13.43 -16.99
C ASN A 171 3.11 -12.15 -17.17
N GLY A 172 3.53 -11.52 -16.07
CA GLY A 172 4.38 -10.33 -16.09
C GLY A 172 3.92 -9.25 -15.10
N SER A 173 4.55 -8.09 -15.23
CA SER A 173 4.28 -6.90 -14.42
C SER A 173 3.88 -5.73 -15.33
N SER A 174 3.13 -4.77 -14.78
CA SER A 174 2.71 -3.56 -15.50
C SER A 174 2.32 -2.45 -14.51
N VAL A 175 2.37 -1.21 -14.97
CA VAL A 175 1.74 -0.03 -14.37
C VAL A 175 0.33 0.07 -14.97
N ILE A 176 -0.69 -0.29 -14.19
CA ILE A 176 -2.10 -0.26 -14.63
C ILE A 176 -3.02 0.43 -13.63
N ASP A 177 -2.57 0.57 -12.38
CA ASP A 177 -3.19 1.41 -11.36
C ASP A 177 -2.64 2.84 -11.46
N TYR A 178 -3.53 3.81 -11.71
CA TYR A 178 -3.15 5.20 -11.98
C TYR A 178 -3.80 6.19 -11.01
N LEU A 179 -3.14 7.33 -10.85
CA LEU A 179 -3.77 8.60 -10.51
C LEU A 179 -3.74 9.51 -11.74
N LEU A 180 -4.91 9.91 -12.24
CA LEU A 180 -5.06 11.01 -13.19
C LEU A 180 -5.59 12.24 -12.45
N PHE A 181 -5.02 13.42 -12.70
CA PHE A 181 -5.35 14.62 -11.93
C PHE A 181 -5.41 15.89 -12.78
N THR A 182 -6.25 16.85 -12.39
CA THR A 182 -6.34 18.16 -13.06
C THR A 182 -5.01 18.89 -13.00
N GLN A 183 -4.44 19.16 -14.17
CA GLN A 183 -3.10 19.73 -14.34
C GLN A 183 -2.89 21.04 -13.55
N SER A 184 -3.81 21.99 -13.67
CA SER A 184 -3.69 23.33 -13.07
C SER A 184 -3.65 23.31 -11.53
N GLU A 185 -4.14 22.25 -10.92
CA GLU A 185 -4.30 22.11 -9.47
C GLU A 185 -3.32 21.10 -8.86
N MET A 186 -2.65 20.31 -9.69
CA MET A 186 -1.76 19.23 -9.28
C MET A 186 -0.71 19.68 -8.25
N PHE A 187 0.03 20.75 -8.54
CA PHE A 187 1.09 21.27 -7.66
C PHE A 187 0.57 22.05 -6.44
N LYS A 188 -0.71 22.40 -6.39
CA LYS A 188 -1.33 23.08 -5.25
C LYS A 188 -1.92 22.07 -4.26
N CYS A 189 -2.47 20.98 -4.78
CA CYS A 189 -3.26 20.02 -4.01
C CYS A 189 -2.47 18.78 -3.62
N LEU A 190 -1.60 18.27 -4.49
CA LEU A 190 -0.86 17.04 -4.20
C LEU A 190 0.38 17.36 -3.36
N LYS A 191 0.55 16.62 -2.26
CA LYS A 191 1.74 16.65 -1.41
C LYS A 191 2.73 15.57 -1.83
N SER A 192 2.25 14.35 -2.06
CA SER A 192 3.09 13.25 -2.52
C SER A 192 2.26 12.19 -3.24
N PHE A 193 2.94 11.43 -4.10
CA PHE A 193 2.40 10.27 -4.79
C PHE A 193 3.48 9.18 -4.81
N TYR A 194 3.14 7.95 -4.43
CA TYR A 194 4.07 6.82 -4.48
C TYR A 194 3.34 5.47 -4.53
N VAL A 195 4.06 4.45 -5.01
CA VAL A 195 3.61 3.05 -4.97
C VAL A 195 4.25 2.33 -3.78
N GLU A 196 3.44 1.72 -2.93
CA GLU A 196 3.90 0.89 -1.83
C GLU A 196 4.49 -0.45 -2.32
N PRO A 197 5.29 -1.15 -1.50
CA PRO A 197 5.71 -2.51 -1.82
C PRO A 197 4.53 -3.46 -2.02
N PHE A 198 4.72 -4.50 -2.83
CA PHE A 198 3.73 -5.57 -2.94
C PHE A 198 3.55 -6.24 -1.58
N ASN A 199 2.33 -6.69 -1.31
CA ASN A 199 1.98 -7.44 -0.11
C ASN A 199 1.25 -8.73 -0.49
N MET A 200 0.87 -9.52 0.52
CA MET A 200 0.20 -10.81 0.31
C MET A 200 -1.29 -10.73 -0.03
N TYR A 201 -1.88 -9.54 0.02
CA TYR A 201 -3.32 -9.36 -0.10
C TYR A 201 -3.77 -9.27 -1.55
N SER A 202 -2.88 -8.89 -2.48
CA SER A 202 -3.24 -8.71 -3.89
C SER A 202 -2.10 -9.11 -4.86
N CYS A 203 -2.41 -9.15 -6.14
CA CYS A 203 -1.42 -9.06 -7.22
C CYS A 203 -1.11 -7.61 -7.61
N HIS A 204 -1.79 -6.65 -6.98
CA HIS A 204 -1.54 -5.22 -7.12
C HIS A 204 -0.79 -4.69 -5.90
N ALA A 205 0.06 -3.69 -6.13
CA ALA A 205 0.67 -2.86 -5.12
C ALA A 205 -0.22 -1.61 -4.88
N PRO A 206 -0.42 -1.18 -3.63
CA PRO A 206 -1.17 0.04 -3.36
C PRO A 206 -0.52 1.28 -3.97
N ILE A 207 -1.32 2.14 -4.59
CA ILE A 207 -0.94 3.52 -4.89
C ILE A 207 -1.39 4.42 -3.74
N VAL A 208 -0.51 5.31 -3.30
CA VAL A 208 -0.76 6.23 -2.18
C VAL A 208 -0.66 7.66 -2.69
N VAL A 209 -1.67 8.45 -2.32
CA VAL A 209 -1.80 9.86 -2.67
C VAL A 209 -1.96 10.65 -1.38
N GLU A 210 -1.12 11.66 -1.19
CA GLU A 210 -1.27 12.63 -0.10
C GLU A 210 -1.74 13.96 -0.67
N LEU A 211 -2.79 14.51 -0.07
CA LEU A 211 -3.38 15.79 -0.44
C LEU A 211 -3.18 16.82 0.67
N TYR A 212 -2.95 18.07 0.29
CA TYR A 212 -3.06 19.20 1.21
C TYR A 212 -4.55 19.53 1.43
N LEU A 213 -4.95 19.49 2.70
CA LEU A 213 -6.27 19.93 3.14
C LEU A 213 -6.13 21.21 3.98
N LYS A 214 -7.15 22.05 3.96
CA LYS A 214 -7.29 23.15 4.91
C LYS A 214 -7.32 22.54 6.30
N GLY A 215 -6.38 22.95 7.15
CA GLY A 215 -6.41 22.57 8.55
C GLY A 215 -7.66 23.15 9.19
N ASN A 216 -8.54 22.30 9.71
CA ASN A 216 -9.29 22.71 10.88
C ASN A 216 -8.26 22.82 12.01
N ASN A 217 -8.08 24.03 12.56
CA ASN A 217 -7.55 24.22 13.92
C ASN A 217 -8.50 23.62 14.98
N GLN A 218 -9.35 22.66 14.63
CA GLN A 218 -9.83 21.69 15.59
C GLN A 218 -8.66 20.76 15.83
N SER A 219 -8.02 20.94 16.97
CA SER A 219 -7.24 19.94 17.65
C SER A 219 -8.08 18.67 17.81
N TYR A 220 -8.24 17.91 16.72
CA TYR A 220 -8.46 16.47 16.78
C TYR A 220 -7.27 15.96 17.55
N GLY A 221 -7.51 15.67 18.84
CA GLY A 221 -6.51 15.49 19.89
C GLY A 221 -5.16 15.16 19.27
N GLN A 222 -4.30 16.17 19.21
CA GLN A 222 -2.95 16.01 18.71
C GLN A 222 -2.43 14.84 19.54
N CYS A 223 -2.33 13.65 18.95
CA CYS A 223 -1.53 12.61 19.57
C CYS A 223 -0.16 13.26 19.53
N HIS A 224 0.26 13.80 20.68
CA HIS A 224 1.66 14.05 20.94
C HIS A 224 2.30 12.67 20.96
N CYS A 225 2.43 12.07 19.76
CA CYS A 225 3.42 11.07 19.51
C CYS A 225 4.72 11.82 19.73
N ASN A 226 5.25 11.69 20.95
CA ASN A 226 6.62 12.06 21.20
C ASN A 226 7.42 11.19 20.23
N LYS A 227 7.84 11.81 19.12
CA LYS A 227 8.80 11.20 18.21
C LYS A 227 10.09 11.18 19.00
N THR A 228 10.31 10.11 19.75
CA THR A 228 11.60 9.87 20.35
C THR A 228 12.56 9.66 19.19
N LYS A 229 13.46 10.63 19.02
CA LYS A 229 14.56 10.54 18.06
C LYS A 229 15.52 9.51 18.60
N PHE A 230 15.75 8.43 17.86
CA PHE A 230 16.80 7.48 18.21
C PHE A 230 17.66 7.27 16.97
N ASN A 231 18.97 7.24 17.20
CA ASN A 231 19.94 6.95 16.15
C ASN A 231 19.97 5.44 15.97
N ILE A 232 19.78 4.97 14.73
CA ILE A 232 20.12 3.60 14.37
C ILE A 232 21.53 3.64 13.82
N PHE A 233 22.43 2.88 14.45
CA PHE A 233 23.81 2.75 14.02
C PHE A 233 23.94 1.46 13.20
N ASN A 234 24.18 1.60 11.89
CA ASN A 234 24.46 0.48 11.00
C ASN A 234 25.97 0.38 10.77
N TRP A 235 26.54 -0.82 10.80
CA TRP A 235 27.96 -1.02 10.52
C TRP A 235 28.31 -0.59 9.09
N ASN A 236 29.44 0.10 8.91
CA ASN A 236 30.03 0.34 7.61
C ASN A 236 30.54 -1.00 7.03
N GLU A 237 29.94 -1.44 5.92
CA GLU A 237 30.45 -2.60 5.18
C GLU A 237 31.92 -2.38 4.79
N GLY A 238 32.79 -3.34 5.12
CA GLY A 238 34.23 -3.28 4.84
C GLY A 238 35.13 -2.70 5.93
N SER A 239 34.58 -2.26 7.08
CA SER A 239 35.37 -1.71 8.19
C SER A 239 35.83 -2.76 9.23
N GLU A 240 35.70 -4.06 8.93
CA GLU A 240 35.93 -5.15 9.89
C GLU A 240 37.37 -5.19 10.42
N ASP A 241 38.36 -5.06 9.55
CA ASP A 241 39.77 -5.10 9.93
C ASP A 241 40.19 -3.84 10.70
N ASP A 242 39.67 -2.67 10.32
CA ASP A 242 39.91 -1.40 11.03
C ASP A 242 39.33 -1.41 12.44
N ILE A 243 38.14 -1.99 12.60
CA ILE A 243 37.50 -2.21 13.90
C ILE A 243 38.35 -3.16 14.75
N ARG A 244 38.79 -4.29 14.17
CA ARG A 244 39.62 -5.27 14.87
C ARG A 244 40.92 -4.64 15.36
N SER A 245 41.61 -3.88 14.51
CA SER A 245 42.82 -3.16 14.87
C SER A 245 42.58 -2.13 15.97
N LYS A 246 41.45 -1.41 15.94
CA LYS A 246 41.13 -0.40 16.96
C LYS A 246 40.79 -1.02 18.32
N LEU A 247 40.13 -2.18 18.35
CA LEU A 247 39.90 -2.93 19.58
C LEU A 247 41.22 -3.40 20.19
N ILE A 248 42.11 -3.97 19.37
CA ILE A 248 43.44 -4.41 19.82
C ILE A 248 44.23 -3.25 20.41
N LEU A 249 44.21 -2.08 19.76
CA LEU A 249 44.89 -0.87 20.25
C LEU A 249 44.30 -0.32 21.57
N ASN A 250 43.07 -0.65 21.92
CA ASN A 250 42.42 -0.21 23.17
C ASN A 250 42.34 -1.33 24.22
N THR A 251 42.96 -2.49 24.01
CA THR A 251 42.92 -3.65 24.94
C THR A 251 43.26 -3.26 26.37
N GLN A 252 44.31 -2.46 26.57
CA GLN A 252 44.72 -1.99 27.90
C GLN A 252 43.61 -1.23 28.65
N LYS A 253 42.77 -0.46 27.94
CA LYS A 253 41.64 0.26 28.56
C LYS A 253 40.52 -0.68 28.99
N PHE A 254 40.34 -1.81 28.29
CA PHE A 254 39.42 -2.85 28.72
C PHE A 254 39.95 -3.56 29.97
N ASP A 255 41.26 -3.82 30.02
CA ASP A 255 41.89 -4.42 31.19
C ASP A 255 41.80 -3.49 32.41
N ASP A 256 42.02 -2.18 32.23
CA ASP A 256 41.87 -1.18 33.30
C ASP A 256 40.42 -1.08 33.81
N LEU A 257 39.42 -1.32 32.95
CA LEU A 257 38.02 -1.40 33.38
C LEU A 257 37.76 -2.63 34.25
N LEU A 258 38.43 -3.76 33.96
CA LEU A 258 38.28 -5.01 34.71
C LEU A 258 39.02 -4.97 36.07
N VAL A 259 40.13 -4.24 36.17
CA VAL A 259 40.92 -4.12 37.41
C VAL A 259 40.25 -3.17 38.43
N ASN A 260 39.46 -2.21 37.97
CA ASN A 260 38.75 -1.25 38.84
C ASN A 260 37.39 -1.75 39.37
N PHE A 261 37.10 -3.04 39.26
CA PHE A 261 35.95 -3.66 39.93
C PHE A 261 36.29 -3.91 41.40
N ASP A 262 35.91 -3.00 42.28
CA ASP A 262 35.89 -3.24 43.72
C ASP A 262 34.59 -3.96 44.11
N GLU A 263 34.59 -4.74 45.20
CA GLU A 263 33.43 -5.56 45.65
C GLU A 263 32.16 -4.74 45.96
N ASN A 264 32.28 -3.41 46.02
CA ASN A 264 31.20 -2.46 46.27
C ASN A 264 30.73 -1.70 45.01
N SER A 265 31.22 -2.05 43.82
CA SER A 265 30.90 -1.34 42.58
C SER A 265 29.54 -1.78 42.03
N ASP A 266 28.66 -0.82 41.76
CA ASP A 266 27.37 -1.07 41.11
C ASP A 266 27.57 -1.60 39.68
N ILE A 267 26.98 -2.76 39.39
CA ILE A 267 27.09 -3.46 38.11
C ILE A 267 26.63 -2.56 36.96
N ASP A 268 25.59 -1.75 37.19
CA ASP A 268 25.05 -0.83 36.18
C ASP A 268 26.09 0.23 35.78
N THR A 269 26.86 0.74 36.74
CA THR A 269 27.96 1.68 36.49
C THR A 269 29.06 1.05 35.63
N CYS A 270 29.35 -0.24 35.84
CA CYS A 270 30.36 -0.95 35.06
C CYS A 270 29.89 -1.24 33.63
N VAL A 271 28.62 -1.65 33.48
CA VAL A 271 27.99 -1.84 32.17
C VAL A 271 27.96 -0.54 31.39
N GLU A 272 27.66 0.59 32.04
CA GLU A 272 27.68 1.92 31.42
C GLU A 272 29.10 2.30 30.94
N ARG A 273 30.13 2.09 31.76
CA ARG A 273 31.52 2.38 31.38
C ARG A 273 31.99 1.53 30.19
N LEU A 274 31.66 0.25 30.18
CA LEU A 274 31.98 -0.64 29.06
C LEU A 274 31.25 -0.20 27.78
N ASN A 275 29.96 0.11 27.89
CA ASN A 275 29.16 0.57 26.75
C ASN A 275 29.70 1.88 26.18
N ASN A 276 30.13 2.83 27.02
CA ASN A 276 30.72 4.08 26.57
C ASN A 276 32.04 3.84 25.83
N LEU A 277 32.93 3.00 26.37
CA LEU A 277 34.19 2.67 25.70
C LEU A 277 33.98 1.99 24.33
N LEU A 278 33.03 1.05 24.25
CA LEU A 278 32.68 0.41 22.99
C LEU A 278 32.04 1.40 22.01
N THR A 279 31.16 2.28 22.48
CA THR A 279 30.53 3.32 21.66
C THR A 279 31.58 4.24 21.06
N ASP A 280 32.55 4.73 21.85
CA ASP A 280 33.66 5.57 21.37
C ASP A 280 34.48 4.88 20.27
N ILE A 281 34.68 3.56 20.37
CA ILE A 281 35.45 2.79 19.38
C ILE A 281 34.65 2.59 18.10
N TYR A 282 33.35 2.31 18.21
CA TYR A 282 32.53 1.88 17.09
C TYR A 282 31.80 3.02 16.39
N GLU A 283 31.56 4.16 17.03
CA GLU A 283 30.76 5.27 16.49
C GLU A 283 31.30 5.72 15.12
N GLN A 284 32.63 5.86 15.00
CA GLN A 284 33.31 6.23 13.75
C GLN A 284 33.17 5.21 12.61
N TYR A 285 32.74 3.98 12.91
CA TYR A 285 32.53 2.91 11.94
C TYR A 285 31.04 2.59 11.72
N THR A 286 30.16 3.47 12.18
CA THR A 286 28.71 3.32 12.02
C THR A 286 28.12 4.42 11.15
N LYS A 287 27.19 4.07 10.27
CA LYS A 287 26.28 5.03 9.63
C LYS A 287 25.15 5.30 10.62
N SER A 288 24.96 6.58 10.97
CA SER A 288 23.80 6.98 11.74
C SER A 288 22.64 7.33 10.80
N GLU A 289 21.53 6.61 10.93
CA GLU A 289 20.26 7.02 10.34
C GLU A 289 19.32 7.49 11.46
N VAL A 290 18.79 8.71 11.31
CA VAL A 290 17.81 9.25 12.23
C VAL A 290 16.47 8.59 11.93
N THR A 291 16.01 7.75 12.85
CA THR A 291 14.69 7.11 12.75
C THR A 291 13.74 7.66 13.81
N TYR A 292 12.45 7.66 13.50
CA TYR A 292 11.41 8.13 14.40
C TYR A 292 10.56 6.94 14.85
N LYS A 293 10.43 6.74 16.17
CA LYS A 293 9.48 5.77 16.73
C LYS A 293 8.28 6.57 17.19
N GLU A 294 7.10 6.18 16.73
CA GLU A 294 5.87 6.73 17.27
C GLU A 294 5.48 5.89 18.49
N GLN A 295 5.53 6.47 19.68
CA GLN A 295 4.88 5.90 20.88
C GLN A 295 3.67 6.75 21.22
N CYS A 296 2.48 6.14 21.21
CA CYS A 296 1.22 6.78 21.59
C CYS A 296 0.22 5.72 22.07
N GLU A 297 -0.22 5.81 23.32
CA GLU A 297 -1.23 4.90 23.91
C GLU A 297 -2.59 4.93 23.16
N PHE A 298 -2.88 6.02 22.44
CA PHE A 298 -4.09 6.14 21.60
C PHE A 298 -3.98 5.36 20.28
N CYS A 299 -2.78 5.23 19.72
CA CYS A 299 -2.52 4.47 18.49
C CYS A 299 -2.39 2.96 18.77
N GLU A 300 -1.90 2.58 19.95
CA GLU A 300 -1.84 1.19 20.39
C GLU A 300 -3.20 0.57 20.72
N ASN A 301 -4.21 1.41 20.95
CA ASN A 301 -5.58 0.99 21.28
C ASN A 301 -6.54 1.01 20.08
N GLY A 302 -6.02 1.14 18.85
CA GLY A 302 -6.76 0.81 17.63
C GLY A 302 -7.08 -0.67 17.60
N ASP A 303 -8.16 -1.06 18.30
CA ASP A 303 -8.62 -2.43 18.54
C ASP A 303 -7.44 -3.41 18.63
N LYS A 304 -6.89 -3.63 19.85
CA LYS A 304 -6.27 -4.93 20.18
C LYS A 304 -7.38 -5.98 20.02
N VAL A 305 -7.69 -6.34 18.78
CA VAL A 305 -8.22 -7.64 18.43
C VAL A 305 -7.18 -8.56 19.02
N TYR A 306 -7.46 -9.12 20.19
CA TYR A 306 -6.67 -10.17 20.78
C TYR A 306 -6.53 -11.24 19.70
N LYS A 307 -5.46 -11.16 18.91
CA LYS A 307 -5.05 -12.24 18.04
C LYS A 307 -4.69 -13.32 19.04
N SER A 308 -5.49 -14.39 19.07
CA SER A 308 -5.07 -15.60 19.75
C SER A 308 -3.66 -15.90 19.21
N ASN A 309 -2.66 -15.98 20.08
CA ASN A 309 -1.30 -16.38 19.70
C ASN A 309 -1.26 -17.81 19.13
N ALA A 310 -2.37 -18.56 19.28
CA ALA A 310 -2.58 -19.82 18.59
C ALA A 310 -2.87 -19.59 17.11
N ASP A 311 -2.05 -20.25 16.28
CA ASP A 311 -2.32 -20.42 14.86
C ASP A 311 -3.73 -20.97 14.63
N LYS A 312 -4.30 -20.68 13.45
CA LYS A 312 -5.62 -21.22 13.13
C LYS A 312 -5.55 -22.76 13.14
N PRO A 313 -6.59 -23.47 13.59
CA PRO A 313 -6.54 -24.94 13.71
C PRO A 313 -6.26 -25.72 12.41
N TRP A 314 -6.35 -25.05 11.26
CA TRP A 314 -6.07 -25.61 9.94
C TRP A 314 -4.69 -25.23 9.40
N PHE A 315 -3.95 -24.35 10.09
CA PHE A 315 -2.65 -23.86 9.65
C PHE A 315 -1.55 -24.80 10.14
N THR A 316 -1.22 -25.77 9.31
CA THR A 316 -0.23 -26.82 9.60
C THR A 316 1.21 -26.32 9.45
N ASP A 317 2.19 -27.08 9.96
CA ASP A 317 3.62 -26.79 9.76
C ASP A 317 4.00 -26.68 8.28
N GLU A 318 3.46 -27.58 7.43
CA GLU A 318 3.61 -27.49 5.97
C GLU A 318 3.16 -26.11 5.44
N CYS A 319 1.98 -25.65 5.88
CA CYS A 319 1.43 -24.36 5.46
C CYS A 319 2.28 -23.18 5.96
N LYS A 320 2.84 -23.31 7.16
CA LYS A 320 3.73 -22.32 7.79
C LYS A 320 5.07 -22.23 7.06
N THR A 321 5.67 -23.36 6.69
CA THR A 321 6.88 -23.40 5.86
C THR A 321 6.65 -22.73 4.50
N LEU A 322 5.56 -23.07 3.82
CA LEU A 322 5.20 -22.45 2.54
C LEU A 322 4.93 -20.94 2.68
N TYR A 323 4.33 -20.52 3.79
CA TYR A 323 4.11 -19.10 4.10
C TYR A 323 5.44 -18.34 4.26
N ILE A 324 6.40 -18.89 5.02
CA ILE A 324 7.72 -18.27 5.21
C ILE A 324 8.46 -18.17 3.87
N GLN A 325 8.47 -19.24 3.06
CA GLN A 325 9.06 -19.23 1.72
C GLN A 325 8.43 -18.16 0.82
N TYR A 326 7.11 -18.04 0.87
CA TYR A 326 6.38 -17.01 0.15
C TYR A 326 6.78 -15.60 0.60
N GLN A 327 6.87 -15.33 1.90
CA GLN A 327 7.27 -14.03 2.43
C GLN A 327 8.70 -13.66 2.03
N ASN A 328 9.66 -14.58 2.17
CA ASN A 328 11.04 -14.34 1.75
C ASN A 328 11.15 -14.04 0.25
N ALA A 329 10.38 -14.74 -0.59
CA ALA A 329 10.35 -14.49 -2.03
C ALA A 329 9.69 -13.14 -2.36
N LEU A 330 8.66 -12.73 -1.60
CA LEU A 330 8.03 -11.41 -1.73
C LEU A 330 9.01 -10.28 -1.36
N ASP A 331 9.73 -10.43 -0.24
CA ASP A 331 10.71 -9.44 0.21
C ASP A 331 11.84 -9.30 -0.82
N SER A 332 12.31 -10.43 -1.36
CA SER A 332 13.32 -10.46 -2.43
C SER A 332 12.82 -9.76 -3.70
N PHE A 333 11.56 -9.99 -4.10
CA PHE A 333 10.96 -9.33 -5.26
C PHE A 333 10.76 -7.83 -5.05
N ASN A 334 10.36 -7.40 -3.85
CA ASN A 334 10.23 -5.99 -3.51
C ASN A 334 11.58 -5.27 -3.49
N LYS A 335 12.64 -5.94 -3.02
CA LYS A 335 14.00 -5.38 -2.99
C LYS A 335 14.65 -5.37 -4.38
N TYR A 336 14.48 -6.44 -5.15
CA TYR A 336 15.10 -6.62 -6.46
C TYR A 336 14.09 -7.20 -7.47
N ARG A 337 13.66 -6.38 -8.43
CA ARG A 337 12.61 -6.74 -9.42
C ARG A 337 13.15 -7.49 -10.64
N SER A 338 13.98 -8.51 -10.44
CA SER A 338 14.43 -9.39 -11.53
C SER A 338 13.31 -10.33 -11.98
N ASP A 339 13.39 -10.83 -13.23
CA ASP A 339 12.47 -11.84 -13.72
C ASP A 339 12.54 -13.15 -12.92
N GLU A 340 13.73 -13.51 -12.44
CA GLU A 340 13.94 -14.66 -11.56
C GLU A 340 13.18 -14.49 -10.23
N ASN A 341 13.32 -13.33 -9.58
CA ASN A 341 12.60 -13.04 -8.35
C ASN A 341 11.09 -12.99 -8.58
N ARG A 342 10.65 -12.46 -9.73
CA ARG A 342 9.23 -12.48 -10.12
C ARG A 342 8.71 -13.91 -10.26
N ILE A 343 9.44 -14.80 -10.92
CA ILE A 343 9.07 -16.21 -11.09
C ILE A 343 9.02 -16.89 -9.73
N ASN A 344 10.06 -16.75 -8.91
CA ASN A 344 10.14 -17.36 -7.58
C ASN A 344 9.00 -16.87 -6.65
N PHE A 345 8.74 -15.56 -6.63
CA PHE A 345 7.62 -14.96 -5.89
C PHE A 345 6.28 -15.57 -6.31
N ASN A 346 5.99 -15.61 -7.61
CA ASN A 346 4.71 -16.12 -8.11
C ASN A 346 4.55 -17.63 -7.87
N LEU A 347 5.61 -18.42 -8.01
CA LEU A 347 5.60 -19.86 -7.71
C LEU A 347 5.39 -20.13 -6.22
N SER A 348 6.10 -19.42 -5.35
CA SER A 348 5.97 -19.57 -3.90
C SER A 348 4.58 -19.13 -3.42
N LYS A 349 4.05 -18.03 -3.96
CA LYS A 349 2.66 -17.59 -3.76
C LYS A 349 1.66 -18.68 -4.14
N GLN A 350 1.81 -19.27 -5.33
CA GLN A 350 0.92 -20.31 -5.82
C GLN A 350 0.92 -21.53 -4.91
N LYS A 351 2.10 -22.05 -4.54
CA LYS A 351 2.25 -23.20 -3.63
C LYS A 351 1.56 -22.94 -2.30
N TYR A 352 1.84 -21.79 -1.68
CA TYR A 352 1.21 -21.39 -0.43
C TYR A 352 -0.31 -21.26 -0.55
N LYS A 353 -0.84 -20.54 -1.54
CA LYS A 353 -2.29 -20.34 -1.70
C LYS A 353 -3.04 -21.63 -2.02
N CYS A 354 -2.43 -22.56 -2.75
CA CYS A 354 -2.99 -23.89 -2.98
C CYS A 354 -3.09 -24.68 -1.67
N CYS A 355 -2.02 -24.71 -0.87
CA CYS A 355 -2.01 -25.37 0.43
C CYS A 355 -3.02 -24.73 1.40
N GLU A 356 -3.02 -23.40 1.52
CA GLU A 356 -3.95 -22.65 2.35
C GLU A 356 -5.42 -22.97 2.01
N THR A 357 -5.75 -22.97 0.71
CA THR A 357 -7.11 -23.25 0.23
C THR A 357 -7.52 -24.70 0.53
N ARG A 358 -6.62 -25.65 0.29
CA ARG A 358 -6.82 -27.08 0.60
C ARG A 358 -7.13 -27.29 2.08
N LEU A 359 -6.31 -26.70 2.96
CA LEU A 359 -6.46 -26.84 4.41
C LEU A 359 -7.72 -26.15 4.94
N LYS A 360 -8.03 -24.95 4.47
CA LYS A 360 -9.30 -24.26 4.78
C LYS A 360 -10.51 -25.08 4.37
N ARG A 361 -10.50 -25.70 3.18
CA ARG A 361 -11.58 -26.56 2.69
C ARG A 361 -11.72 -27.82 3.54
N HIS A 362 -10.61 -28.51 3.84
CA HIS A 362 -10.60 -29.69 4.68
C HIS A 362 -11.17 -29.41 6.08
N TYR A 363 -10.73 -28.32 6.71
CA TYR A 363 -11.23 -27.90 8.02
C TYR A 363 -12.72 -27.55 8.01
N LYS A 364 -13.19 -26.81 6.99
CA LYS A 364 -14.63 -26.53 6.82
C LYS A 364 -15.44 -27.82 6.67
N ASN A 365 -14.96 -28.78 5.88
CA ASN A 365 -15.62 -30.08 5.70
C ASN A 365 -15.66 -30.88 7.00
N GLN A 366 -14.55 -30.95 7.75
CA GLN A 366 -14.51 -31.61 9.06
C GLN A 366 -15.50 -30.98 10.04
N ARG A 367 -15.56 -29.64 10.11
CA ARG A 367 -16.55 -28.94 10.94
C ARG A 367 -17.98 -29.21 10.49
N GLY A 368 -18.25 -29.23 9.19
CA GLY A 368 -19.55 -29.58 8.62
C GLY A 368 -19.99 -31.01 9.02
N ASN A 369 -19.08 -31.97 8.89
CA ASN A 369 -19.31 -33.36 9.29
C ASN A 369 -19.55 -33.49 10.80
N MET A 370 -18.76 -32.79 11.62
CA MET A 370 -18.94 -32.73 13.07
C MET A 370 -20.30 -32.14 13.45
N LEU A 371 -20.70 -31.03 12.81
CA LEU A 371 -22.01 -30.40 13.02
C LEU A 371 -23.16 -31.32 12.59
N SER A 372 -23.04 -32.03 11.47
CA SER A 372 -24.02 -33.03 11.01
C SER A 372 -24.15 -34.19 11.99
N SER A 373 -23.02 -34.70 12.51
CA SER A 373 -23.00 -35.74 13.54
C SER A 373 -23.63 -35.26 14.85
N LEU A 374 -23.29 -34.04 15.31
CA LEU A 374 -23.90 -33.42 16.50
C LEU A 374 -25.40 -33.22 16.33
N ARG A 375 -25.86 -32.80 15.15
CA ARG A 375 -27.30 -32.65 14.85
C ARG A 375 -28.04 -33.99 15.00
N LYS A 376 -27.43 -35.10 14.58
CA LYS A 376 -28.02 -36.45 14.68
C LYS A 376 -27.94 -37.04 16.10
N LYS A 377 -26.80 -36.90 16.77
CA LYS A 377 -26.51 -37.59 18.04
C LYS A 377 -26.76 -36.76 19.29
N ASN A 378 -26.67 -35.44 19.22
CA ASN A 378 -26.88 -34.54 20.35
C ASN A 378 -27.40 -33.15 19.91
N PRO A 379 -28.70 -33.05 19.54
CA PRO A 379 -29.29 -31.82 19.01
C PRO A 379 -29.17 -30.62 19.95
N LYS A 380 -29.24 -30.83 21.27
CA LYS A 380 -29.09 -29.77 22.27
C LYS A 380 -27.70 -29.11 22.20
N ARG A 381 -26.63 -29.89 22.04
CA ARG A 381 -25.26 -29.37 21.88
C ARG A 381 -25.06 -28.73 20.51
N PHE A 382 -25.74 -29.21 19.46
CA PHE A 382 -25.72 -28.61 18.13
C PHE A 382 -26.23 -27.15 18.16
N TYR A 383 -27.44 -26.91 18.69
CA TYR A 383 -28.03 -25.56 18.73
C TYR A 383 -27.28 -24.56 19.62
N LYS A 384 -26.50 -25.04 20.62
CA LYS A 384 -25.61 -24.16 21.41
C LYS A 384 -24.51 -23.49 20.57
N ASN A 385 -24.11 -24.06 19.43
CA ASN A 385 -23.12 -23.45 18.53
C ASN A 385 -23.63 -22.22 17.77
N PHE A 386 -24.94 -21.95 17.81
CA PHE A 386 -25.58 -20.83 17.08
C PHE A 386 -26.16 -19.76 18.02
N LYS A 387 -26.08 -19.93 19.35
CA LYS A 387 -26.61 -18.99 20.36
C LYS A 387 -25.58 -17.93 20.83
N LYS A 388 -24.76 -17.40 19.92
CA LYS A 388 -23.93 -16.23 20.22
C LYS A 388 -24.05 -15.23 19.08
N THR A 389 -24.94 -14.26 19.26
CA THR A 389 -24.87 -12.92 18.68
C THR A 389 -24.74 -11.95 19.83
#